data_AF-A0A2N2EEC2-F1
#
_entry.id   AF-A0A2N2EEC2-F1
#
_cell.length_a   1.000
_cell.length_b   1.000
_cell.length_c   1.000
_cell.angle_alpha   90.00
_cell.angle_beta   90.00
_cell.angle_gamma   90.00
#
_symmetry.space_group_name_H-M   'P 1'
#
loop_
_entity.id
_entity.type
_entity.pdbx_description
1 polymer ?
#
loop_
_entity_poly.entity_id
_entity_poly.type
_entity_poly.pdbx_seq_one_letter_code
_entity_poly.pdbx_strand_id
1 'polypeptide(L)' 'MRKSIDGLAAIVQESFDMSPFAPSIFLFCGKRRDRIKALLW' A
#
# COMPACT_ATOMS: atom_id res chain seq x y z
N MET A 1 3.79 -8.38 -6.74
CA MET A 1 3.80 -7.82 -5.37
C MET A 1 5.23 -7.75 -4.86
N ARG A 2 6.09 -7.00 -5.56
CA ARG A 2 7.55 -7.02 -5.40
C ARG A 2 8.08 -5.93 -4.47
N LYS A 3 7.22 -4.96 -4.10
CA LYS A 3 7.54 -3.83 -3.22
C LYS A 3 7.49 -4.26 -1.74
N SER A 4 8.45 -3.78 -0.96
CA SER A 4 8.50 -3.83 0.51
C SER A 4 7.49 -2.83 1.13
N ILE A 5 7.45 -2.73 2.46
CA ILE A 5 6.53 -1.83 3.16
C ILE A 5 6.74 -0.36 2.75
N ASP A 6 7.99 0.10 2.68
CA ASP A 6 8.31 1.47 2.28
C ASP A 6 7.90 1.75 0.84
N GLY A 7 8.07 0.76 -0.04
CA GLY A 7 7.63 0.87 -1.43
C GLY A 7 6.11 0.89 -1.58
N LEU A 8 5.34 0.41 -0.60
CA LEU A 8 3.88 0.55 -0.56
C LEU A 8 3.47 1.90 0.02
N ALA A 9 4.12 2.36 1.09
CA ALA A 9 3.91 3.68 1.67
C ALA A 9 4.21 4.81 0.66
N ALA A 10 5.28 4.68 -0.12
CA ALA A 10 5.61 5.61 -1.21
C ALA A 10 4.50 5.67 -2.27
N ILE A 11 3.84 4.56 -2.60
CA ILE A 11 2.71 4.57 -3.55
C ILE A 11 1.53 5.37 -2.98
N VAL A 12 1.21 5.20 -1.69
CA VAL A 12 0.13 5.96 -1.03
C VAL A 12 0.41 7.46 -1.11
N GLN A 13 1.65 7.85 -0.81
CA GLN A 13 2.04 9.26 -0.82
C GLN A 13 2.16 9.83 -2.24
N GLU A 14 2.91 9.18 -3.13
CA GLU A 14 3.24 9.73 -4.45
C GLU A 14 2.12 9.59 -5.48
N SER A 15 1.34 8.51 -5.43
CA SER A 15 0.30 8.24 -6.44
C SER A 15 -1.09 8.72 -6.03
N PHE A 16 -1.35 8.85 -4.73
CA PHE A 16 -2.67 9.21 -4.21
C PHE A 16 -2.67 10.48 -3.35
N ASP A 17 -1.51 11.09 -3.10
CA ASP A 17 -1.35 12.27 -2.23
C ASP A 17 -2.00 12.10 -0.84
N MET A 18 -2.00 10.85 -0.34
CA MET A 18 -2.54 10.49 0.96
C MET A 18 -1.40 10.24 1.96
N SER A 19 -1.68 10.47 3.23
CA SER A 19 -0.75 10.05 4.29
C SER A 19 -0.84 8.54 4.50
N PRO A 20 0.27 7.78 4.38
CA PRO A 20 0.31 6.37 4.74
C PRO A 20 0.10 6.12 6.24
N PHE A 21 0.18 7.17 7.06
CA PHE A 21 -0.01 7.15 8.51
C PHE A 21 -1.42 7.60 8.95
N ALA A 22 -2.32 7.88 7.99
CA ALA A 22 -3.70 8.18 8.31
C ALA A 22 -4.36 6.95 8.99
N PRO A 23 -5.33 7.14 9.90
CA PRO A 23 -6.05 6.05 10.59
C PRO A 23 -6.96 5.30 9.61
N SER A 24 -6.34 4.53 8.71
CA SER A 24 -6.93 3.91 7.54
C SER A 24 -6.09 2.70 7.12
N ILE A 25 -6.72 1.77 6.40
CA ILE A 25 -6.06 0.59 5.86
C ILE A 25 -5.96 0.70 4.34
N PHE A 26 -4.74 0.56 3.81
CA PHE A 26 -4.49 0.52 2.36
C PHE A 26 -4.29 -0.91 1.91
N LEU A 27 -5.15 -1.39 1.02
CA LEU A 27 -5.10 -2.76 0.48
C LEU A 27 -4.48 -2.78 -0.92
N PHE A 28 -3.48 -3.65 -1.09
CA PHE A 28 -2.76 -3.82 -2.34
C PHE A 28 -2.97 -5.22 -2.90
N CYS A 29 -3.46 -5.30 -4.13
CA CYS A 29 -3.63 -6.56 -4.85
C CYS A 29 -2.53 -6.73 -5.91
N GLY A 30 -1.86 -7.88 -5.91
CA GLY A 30 -0.86 -8.19 -6.92
C GLY A 30 -1.48 -8.51 -8.29
N LYS A 31 -0.70 -8.46 -9.37
CA LYS A 31 -1.17 -8.81 -10.74
C LYS A 31 -1.83 -10.19 -10.82
N ARG A 32 -1.36 -11.18 -10.06
CA ARG A 32 -1.93 -12.54 -10.00
C ARG A 32 -3.27 -12.62 -9.25
N ARG A 33 -3.64 -11.57 -8.51
CA ARG A 33 -4.89 -11.45 -7.74
C ARG A 33 -5.16 -12.57 -6.72
N ASP A 34 -4.13 -13.32 -6.38
CA ASP A 34 -4.18 -14.46 -5.45
C ASP A 34 -3.83 -14.05 -4.00
N ARG A 35 -3.31 -12.84 -3.81
CA ARG A 35 -2.83 -12.33 -2.52
C ARG A 35 -3.11 -10.84 -2.38
N ILE A 36 -3.36 -10.43 -1.14
CA ILE A 36 -3.53 -9.04 -0.73
C ILE A 36 -2.47 -8.70 0.33
N LYS A 37 -1.86 -7.52 0.21
CA LYS A 37 -1.08 -6.89 1.30
C LYS A 37 -1.91 -5.77 1.91
N ALA A 38 -1.83 -5.62 3.22
CA ALA A 38 -2.40 -4.49 3.95
C ALA A 38 -1.26 -3.63 4.51
N LEU A 39 -1.41 -2.31 4.39
CA LEU A 39 -0.61 -1.31 5.10
C LEU A 39 -1.56 -0.61 6.08
N LEU A 40 -1.21 -0.66 7.36
CA LEU A 40 -1.95 -0.07 8.48
C LEU A 40 -0.94 0.53 9.46
N TRP A 41 -1.28 1.66 10.07
CA TRP A 41 -0.52 2.31 11.13
C TRP A 41 -1.39 2.51 12.37
#